data_AF-A0A6P6T3B7-F1
#
_entry.id   AF-A0A6P6T3B7-F1
#
_cell.length_a   1.000
_cell.length_b   1.000
_cell.length_c   1.000
_cell.angle_alpha   90.00
_cell.angle_beta   90.00
_cell.angle_gamma   90.00
#
_symmetry.space_group_name_H-M   'P 1'
#
loop_
_entity.id
_entity.type
_entity.pdbx_description
1 polymer ?
#
loop_
_entity_poly.entity_id
_entity_poly.type
_entity_poly.pdbx_seq_one_letter_code
_entity_poly.pdbx_strand_id
1 'polypeptide(L)'
;MEGNFIHQMEMTKFRTRDPNKAHVYFLPMSVTAIVHFIYESKLRDHWKPMKRTVSDYVDLVSGKYPYWNRSLGADHFILACHDWGPELSSSVPELYTNSIRALCNANTSEGFNPQKDVSFPEIHLPRGTLEGLVGGPSPSQRTILVFFSGGLHGPIRPVLFEHWENKDEDVQVHRHLPKGVSYYGMLKSSKFCICPSGYEVASPRLVEALYTGCVPVLIKDHYVLPFSDVLNWKMFSVEIPVKNIPNLKKILMTISTRQYIRMQRRGKQIRRHFELNLPPKRYDVFHMILHSVWLRRLNVQLHGMRDP
;
A
#
# COMPACT_ATOMS: atom_id res chain seq x y z
N MET A 1 5.54 -5.93 6.52
CA MET A 1 4.76 -4.81 7.11
C MET A 1 3.98 -5.24 8.34
N GLU A 2 3.10 -6.24 8.24
CA GLU A 2 2.19 -6.68 9.33
C GLU A 2 2.90 -6.93 10.67
N GLY A 3 3.90 -7.82 10.71
CA GLY A 3 4.63 -8.13 11.95
C GLY A 3 5.30 -6.91 12.59
N ASN A 4 5.90 -6.02 11.78
CA ASN A 4 6.46 -4.76 12.28
C ASN A 4 5.38 -3.87 12.89
N PHE A 5 4.22 -3.74 12.24
CA PHE A 5 3.12 -2.93 12.77
C PHE A 5 2.58 -3.50 14.09
N ILE A 6 2.36 -4.82 14.16
CA ILE A 6 1.93 -5.50 15.39
C ILE A 6 2.91 -5.24 16.53
N HIS A 7 4.21 -5.47 16.29
CA HIS A 7 5.25 -5.20 17.29
C HIS A 7 5.25 -3.74 17.75
N GLN A 8 5.11 -2.78 16.83
CA GLN A 8 5.05 -1.36 17.20
C GLN A 8 3.77 -1.00 17.98
N MET A 9 2.64 -1.64 17.69
CA MET A 9 1.40 -1.47 18.47
C MET A 9 1.52 -1.96 19.92
N GLU A 10 2.38 -2.95 20.19
CA GLU A 10 2.63 -3.41 21.55
C GLU A 10 3.43 -2.41 22.38
N MET A 11 4.38 -1.72 21.73
CA MET A 11 5.38 -0.84 22.35
C MET A 11 4.99 0.65 22.32
N THR A 12 3.98 1.02 21.53
CA THR A 12 3.62 2.42 21.29
C THR A 12 2.98 3.09 22.50
N LYS A 13 3.25 4.40 22.66
CA LYS A 13 2.58 5.27 23.63
C LYS A 13 1.11 5.54 23.32
N PHE A 14 0.62 5.18 22.13
CA PHE A 14 -0.79 5.33 21.75
C PHE A 14 -1.69 4.20 22.27
N ARG A 15 -1.09 3.16 22.87
CA ARG A 15 -1.81 2.04 23.48
C ARG A 15 -2.22 2.39 24.92
N THR A 16 -3.44 1.98 25.30
CA THR A 16 -3.92 1.97 26.69
C THR A 16 -4.10 0.54 27.18
N ARG A 17 -3.95 0.33 28.50
CA ARG A 17 -4.32 -0.93 29.18
C ARG A 17 -5.75 -0.89 29.72
N ASP A 18 -6.32 0.31 29.84
CA ASP A 18 -7.73 0.51 30.20
C ASP A 18 -8.56 0.55 28.91
N PRO A 19 -9.34 -0.50 28.61
CA PRO A 19 -10.14 -0.56 27.39
C PRO A 19 -11.22 0.52 27.33
N ASN A 20 -11.70 1.06 28.46
CA ASN A 20 -12.69 2.15 28.43
C ASN A 20 -12.11 3.47 27.92
N LYS A 21 -10.79 3.61 27.94
CA LYS A 21 -10.06 4.77 27.38
C LYS A 21 -9.65 4.55 25.92
N ALA A 22 -9.91 3.36 25.35
CA ALA A 22 -9.55 3.06 23.97
C ALA A 22 -10.52 3.73 23.00
N HIS A 23 -9.96 4.48 22.04
CA HIS A 23 -10.74 5.10 20.97
C HIS A 23 -11.05 4.13 19.82
N VAL A 24 -10.16 3.17 19.58
CA VAL A 24 -10.24 2.15 18.53
C VAL A 24 -9.53 0.90 19.07
N TYR A 25 -10.02 -0.30 18.71
CA TYR A 25 -9.40 -1.57 19.07
C TYR A 25 -8.68 -2.19 17.88
N PHE A 26 -7.40 -2.52 18.08
CA PHE A 26 -6.64 -3.27 17.09
C PHE A 26 -6.87 -4.77 17.26
N LEU A 27 -7.16 -5.47 16.17
CA LEU A 27 -7.16 -6.91 16.08
C LEU A 27 -5.79 -7.38 15.53
N PRO A 28 -4.84 -7.83 16.37
CA PRO A 28 -3.48 -8.19 15.96
C PRO A 28 -3.42 -9.56 15.25
N MET A 29 -4.15 -9.72 14.16
CA MET A 29 -4.06 -10.87 13.27
C MET A 29 -3.11 -10.57 12.10
N SER A 30 -2.23 -11.51 11.77
CA SER A 30 -1.39 -11.42 10.57
C SER A 30 -1.92 -12.36 9.49
N VAL A 31 -2.40 -11.78 8.39
CA VAL A 31 -2.79 -12.53 7.20
C VAL A 31 -1.59 -13.27 6.64
N THR A 32 -0.41 -12.65 6.64
CA THR A 32 0.83 -13.31 6.20
C THR A 32 1.13 -14.58 7.03
N ALA A 33 0.95 -14.53 8.36
CA ALA A 33 1.13 -15.70 9.21
C ALA A 33 0.05 -16.77 8.96
N ILE A 34 -1.22 -16.36 8.80
CA ILE A 34 -2.31 -17.29 8.45
C ILE A 34 -1.98 -18.02 7.16
N VAL A 35 -1.56 -17.30 6.10
CA VAL A 35 -1.15 -17.92 4.83
C VAL A 35 0.02 -18.86 5.05
N HIS A 36 1.07 -18.42 5.75
CA HIS A 36 2.28 -19.23 5.92
C HIS A 36 2.02 -20.56 6.67
N PHE A 37 1.15 -20.56 7.68
CA PHE A 37 0.96 -21.71 8.56
C PHE A 37 -0.29 -22.54 8.28
N ILE A 38 -1.29 -21.99 7.57
CA ILE A 38 -2.62 -22.62 7.43
C ILE A 38 -2.95 -22.93 5.97
N TYR A 39 -2.36 -22.22 5.00
CA TYR A 39 -2.62 -22.48 3.59
C TYR A 39 -2.19 -23.89 3.18
N GLU A 40 -3.11 -24.64 2.58
CA GLU A 40 -2.84 -25.95 2.01
C GLU A 40 -3.40 -26.03 0.59
N SER A 41 -2.49 -25.98 -0.40
CA SER A 41 -2.84 -25.93 -1.82
C SER A 41 -3.56 -27.18 -2.35
N LYS A 42 -3.46 -28.30 -1.63
CA LYS A 42 -4.09 -29.58 -2.00
C LYS A 42 -5.57 -29.65 -1.62
N LEU A 43 -6.05 -28.75 -0.78
CA LEU A 43 -7.46 -28.70 -0.41
C LEU A 43 -8.29 -28.14 -1.56
N ARG A 44 -9.42 -28.80 -1.83
CA ARG A 44 -10.40 -28.32 -2.81
C ARG A 44 -10.91 -26.91 -2.48
N ASP A 45 -11.05 -26.62 -1.20
CA ASP A 45 -11.37 -25.30 -0.67
C ASP A 45 -10.27 -24.86 0.30
N HIS A 46 -9.18 -24.34 -0.26
CA HIS A 46 -8.04 -23.85 0.50
C HIS A 46 -8.37 -22.59 1.33
N TRP A 47 -9.46 -21.88 1.01
CA TRP A 47 -9.89 -20.71 1.76
C TRP A 47 -10.48 -21.09 3.12
N LYS A 48 -11.23 -22.19 3.17
CA LYS A 48 -12.01 -22.58 4.35
C LYS A 48 -11.22 -22.61 5.67
N PRO A 49 -10.02 -23.23 5.77
CA PRO A 49 -9.28 -23.22 7.03
C PRO A 49 -8.83 -21.81 7.46
N MET A 50 -8.40 -20.99 6.50
CA MET A 50 -7.97 -19.61 6.78
C MET A 50 -9.15 -18.71 7.18
N LYS A 51 -10.27 -18.80 6.45
CA LYS A 51 -11.50 -18.07 6.79
C LYS A 51 -12.03 -18.46 8.17
N ARG A 52 -12.04 -19.76 8.49
CA ARG A 52 -12.41 -20.26 9.82
C ARG A 52 -11.48 -19.69 10.90
N THR A 53 -10.18 -19.62 10.65
CA THR A 53 -9.23 -19.03 11.61
C THR A 53 -9.58 -17.57 11.94
N VAL A 54 -9.97 -16.78 10.94
CA VAL A 54 -10.41 -15.39 11.16
C VAL A 54 -11.73 -15.34 11.92
N SER A 55 -12.70 -16.17 11.54
CA SER A 55 -14.01 -16.23 12.21
C SER A 55 -13.89 -16.67 13.67
N ASP A 56 -13.18 -17.76 13.94
CA ASP A 56 -12.96 -18.27 15.30
C ASP A 56 -12.25 -17.23 16.19
N TYR A 57 -11.31 -16.46 15.63
CA TYR A 57 -10.64 -15.38 16.36
C TYR A 57 -11.61 -14.24 16.73
N VAL A 58 -12.46 -13.81 15.79
CA VAL A 58 -13.46 -12.77 16.06
C VAL A 58 -14.52 -13.26 17.04
N ASP A 59 -14.98 -14.51 16.93
CA ASP A 59 -15.93 -15.13 17.85
C ASP A 59 -15.36 -15.20 19.29
N LEU A 60 -14.07 -15.53 19.42
CA LEU A 60 -13.39 -15.49 20.72
C LEU A 60 -13.37 -14.07 21.31
N VAL A 61 -13.03 -13.06 20.50
CA VAL A 61 -12.97 -11.66 20.95
C VAL A 61 -14.35 -11.14 21.33
N SER A 62 -15.37 -11.41 20.51
CA SER A 62 -16.74 -10.93 20.70
C SER A 62 -17.47 -11.62 21.85
N GLY A 63 -17.18 -12.90 22.10
CA GLY A 63 -17.72 -13.63 23.23
C GLY A 63 -17.04 -13.29 24.56
N LYS A 64 -15.74 -12.94 24.53
CA LYS A 64 -14.97 -12.65 25.75
C LYS A 64 -15.06 -11.18 26.19
N TYR A 65 -15.14 -10.24 25.26
CA TYR A 65 -15.06 -8.82 25.58
C TYR A 65 -16.30 -8.06 25.06
N PRO A 66 -16.90 -7.17 25.87
CA PRO A 66 -18.13 -6.47 25.48
C PRO A 66 -17.92 -5.44 24.35
N TYR A 67 -16.67 -5.08 24.06
CA TYR A 67 -16.33 -3.96 23.19
C TYR A 67 -16.60 -4.22 21.71
N TRP A 68 -16.52 -5.46 21.24
CA TRP A 68 -16.92 -5.80 19.87
C TRP A 68 -18.42 -5.54 19.67
N ASN A 69 -19.24 -6.05 20.59
CA ASN A 69 -20.70 -6.02 20.47
C ASN A 69 -21.29 -4.61 20.60
N ARG A 70 -20.60 -3.65 21.26
CA ARG A 70 -21.08 -2.27 21.41
C ARG A 70 -21.18 -1.49 20.09
N SER A 71 -20.36 -1.87 19.11
CA SER A 71 -20.21 -1.18 17.83
C SER A 71 -20.38 -2.14 16.65
N LEU A 72 -20.64 -3.42 16.90
CA LEU A 72 -20.58 -4.49 15.91
C LEU A 72 -19.30 -4.41 15.08
N GLY A 73 -18.16 -4.23 15.77
CA GLY A 73 -16.84 -4.12 15.16
C GLY A 73 -16.49 -2.77 14.53
N ALA A 74 -17.39 -1.77 14.49
CA ALA A 74 -17.14 -0.52 13.76
C ALA A 74 -15.97 0.33 14.32
N ASP A 75 -15.65 0.20 15.60
CA ASP A 75 -14.47 0.81 16.25
C ASP A 75 -13.29 -0.16 16.38
N HIS A 76 -13.30 -1.25 15.61
CA HIS A 76 -12.20 -2.21 15.51
C HIS A 76 -11.49 -2.06 14.17
N PHE A 77 -10.20 -2.38 14.13
CA PHE A 77 -9.45 -2.41 12.88
C PHE A 77 -8.50 -3.59 12.76
N ILE A 78 -8.32 -4.04 11.52
CA ILE A 78 -7.28 -4.99 11.10
C ILE A 78 -6.27 -4.28 10.22
N LEU A 79 -5.08 -4.87 10.10
CA LEU A 79 -4.07 -4.46 9.13
C LEU A 79 -3.57 -5.68 8.36
N ALA A 80 -3.70 -5.65 7.03
CA ALA A 80 -3.19 -6.70 6.15
C ALA A 80 -2.48 -6.09 4.93
N CYS A 81 -1.28 -6.58 4.65
CA CYS A 81 -0.54 -6.17 3.45
C CYS A 81 -0.51 -7.26 2.37
N HIS A 82 -0.93 -8.47 2.72
CA HIS A 82 -1.12 -9.57 1.77
C HIS A 82 -2.39 -9.34 0.91
N ASP A 83 -2.37 -9.80 -0.33
CA ASP A 83 -3.49 -9.74 -1.28
C ASP A 83 -4.76 -10.46 -0.81
N TRP A 84 -4.63 -11.42 0.11
CA TRP A 84 -5.76 -12.17 0.67
C TRP A 84 -6.45 -11.46 1.84
N GLY A 85 -5.94 -10.29 2.26
CA GLY A 85 -6.55 -9.47 3.31
C GLY A 85 -8.04 -9.18 3.09
N PRO A 86 -8.45 -8.66 1.92
CA PRO A 86 -9.86 -8.49 1.57
C PRO A 86 -10.67 -9.79 1.70
N GLU A 87 -10.20 -10.88 1.09
CA GLU A 87 -10.91 -12.17 1.06
C GLU A 87 -11.07 -12.77 2.45
N LEU A 88 -10.02 -12.77 3.27
CA LEU A 88 -10.10 -13.30 4.62
C LEU A 88 -10.96 -12.43 5.53
N SER A 89 -10.91 -11.10 5.37
CA SER A 89 -11.78 -10.19 6.13
C SER A 89 -13.27 -10.39 5.82
N SER A 90 -13.60 -10.93 4.64
CA SER A 90 -14.98 -11.22 4.23
C SER A 90 -15.62 -12.41 4.96
N SER A 91 -14.84 -13.20 5.69
CA SER A 91 -15.37 -14.37 6.42
C SER A 91 -16.23 -14.01 7.64
N VAL A 92 -16.17 -12.75 8.09
CA VAL A 92 -17.02 -12.21 9.15
C VAL A 92 -17.71 -10.96 8.61
N PRO A 93 -19.05 -10.96 8.47
CA PRO A 93 -19.79 -9.85 7.87
C PRO A 93 -19.46 -8.49 8.49
N GLU A 94 -19.45 -8.39 9.83
CA GLU A 94 -19.19 -7.17 10.57
C GLU A 94 -17.73 -6.69 10.39
N LEU A 95 -16.78 -7.62 10.30
CA LEU A 95 -15.38 -7.29 10.00
C LEU A 95 -15.24 -6.68 8.60
N TYR A 96 -15.99 -7.19 7.65
CA TYR A 96 -15.99 -6.73 6.27
C TYR A 96 -16.73 -5.42 6.09
N THR A 97 -17.93 -5.27 6.68
CA THR A 97 -18.82 -4.12 6.45
C THR A 97 -18.55 -2.97 7.42
N ASN A 98 -18.30 -3.26 8.70
CA ASN A 98 -18.28 -2.24 9.76
C ASN A 98 -16.86 -1.86 10.16
N SER A 99 -15.99 -2.84 10.41
CA SER A 99 -14.64 -2.59 10.92
C SER A 99 -13.76 -1.84 9.92
N ILE A 100 -12.79 -1.09 10.44
CA ILE A 100 -11.80 -0.39 9.62
C ILE A 100 -10.78 -1.41 9.10
N ARG A 101 -10.62 -1.55 7.78
CA ARG A 101 -9.58 -2.42 7.23
C ARG A 101 -8.44 -1.58 6.69
N ALA A 102 -7.27 -1.65 7.32
CA ALA A 102 -6.05 -1.11 6.73
C ALA A 102 -5.46 -2.15 5.77
N LEU A 103 -5.44 -1.84 4.47
CA LEU A 103 -5.07 -2.77 3.41
C LEU A 103 -3.99 -2.19 2.49
N CYS A 104 -2.98 -2.99 2.15
CA CYS A 104 -2.07 -2.64 1.04
C CYS A 104 -2.76 -2.83 -0.31
N ASN A 105 -3.44 -3.98 -0.50
CA ASN A 105 -4.23 -4.27 -1.69
C ASN A 105 -5.56 -3.50 -1.66
N ALA A 106 -5.50 -2.19 -1.87
CA ALA A 106 -6.63 -1.27 -1.78
C ALA A 106 -7.40 -1.16 -3.10
N ASN A 107 -8.00 -2.26 -3.55
CA ASN A 107 -8.72 -2.33 -4.82
C ASN A 107 -10.25 -2.17 -4.63
N THR A 108 -10.85 -1.12 -5.20
CA THR A 108 -12.30 -0.89 -5.06
C THR A 108 -13.15 -1.95 -5.76
N SER A 109 -12.63 -2.67 -6.77
CA SER A 109 -13.36 -3.78 -7.39
C SER A 109 -13.36 -5.06 -6.54
N GLU A 110 -12.49 -5.14 -5.54
CA GLU A 110 -12.36 -6.27 -4.60
C GLU A 110 -12.90 -5.92 -3.21
N GLY A 111 -13.81 -4.94 -3.15
CA GLY A 111 -14.51 -4.61 -1.93
C GLY A 111 -13.84 -3.58 -1.02
N PHE A 112 -12.72 -2.97 -1.42
CA PHE A 112 -12.14 -1.85 -0.67
C PHE A 112 -13.06 -0.62 -0.72
N ASN A 113 -13.39 -0.05 0.43
CA ASN A 113 -14.22 1.14 0.56
C ASN A 113 -13.39 2.33 1.09
N PRO A 114 -13.05 3.35 0.27
CA PRO A 114 -12.23 4.49 0.69
C PRO A 114 -12.79 5.33 1.84
N GLN A 115 -14.11 5.28 2.08
CA GLN A 115 -14.76 6.02 3.16
C GLN A 115 -14.54 5.36 4.53
N LYS A 116 -14.29 4.05 4.56
CA LYS A 116 -14.18 3.23 5.78
C LYS A 116 -12.80 2.59 5.95
N ASP A 117 -12.22 2.11 4.87
CA ASP A 117 -10.94 1.42 4.84
C ASP A 117 -9.77 2.42 4.72
N VAL A 118 -8.57 1.93 5.01
CA VAL A 118 -7.32 2.70 4.98
C VAL A 118 -6.39 2.06 3.95
N SER A 119 -5.99 2.84 2.94
CA SER A 119 -4.95 2.41 1.99
C SER A 119 -3.57 2.79 2.53
N PHE A 120 -2.67 1.81 2.61
CA PHE A 120 -1.28 2.02 3.04
C PHE A 120 -0.31 1.30 2.09
N PRO A 121 0.98 1.67 2.06
CA PRO A 121 1.88 1.17 1.03
C PRO A 121 2.44 -0.21 1.38
N GLU A 122 2.63 -1.02 0.34
CA GLU A 122 3.54 -2.15 0.39
C GLU A 122 4.99 -1.63 0.33
N ILE A 123 5.84 -2.12 1.24
CA ILE A 123 7.24 -1.68 1.37
C ILE A 123 8.14 -2.91 1.31
N HIS A 124 9.03 -2.94 0.33
CA HIS A 124 10.09 -3.93 0.20
C HIS A 124 11.41 -3.35 0.70
N LEU A 125 12.01 -3.98 1.71
CA LEU A 125 13.32 -3.64 2.26
C LEU A 125 14.25 -4.86 2.11
N PRO A 126 15.03 -4.97 1.02
CA PRO A 126 15.86 -6.15 0.75
C PRO A 126 16.82 -6.53 1.88
N ARG A 127 17.33 -5.54 2.63
CA ARG A 127 18.25 -5.72 3.76
C ARG A 127 17.59 -5.48 5.12
N GLY A 128 16.27 -5.32 5.15
CA GLY A 128 15.53 -4.90 6.36
C GLY A 128 15.76 -3.43 6.77
N THR A 129 16.58 -2.67 6.04
CA THR A 129 16.89 -1.26 6.32
C THR A 129 16.67 -0.39 5.09
N LEU A 130 16.58 0.93 5.30
CA LEU A 130 16.50 1.95 4.23
C LEU A 130 17.87 2.28 3.62
N GLU A 131 18.96 1.70 4.15
CA GLU A 131 20.32 2.03 3.78
C GLU A 131 20.60 1.66 2.32
N GLY A 132 21.14 2.62 1.56
CA GLY A 132 21.43 2.46 0.14
C GLY A 132 20.20 2.54 -0.80
N LEU A 133 18.97 2.42 -0.27
CA LEU A 133 17.74 2.55 -1.06
C LEU A 133 17.37 4.01 -1.32
N VAL A 134 17.53 4.85 -0.30
CA VAL A 134 17.10 6.24 -0.31
C VAL A 134 18.14 7.14 -0.96
N GLY A 135 17.68 8.08 -1.80
CA GLY A 135 18.52 9.10 -2.43
C GLY A 135 18.55 8.96 -3.95
N GLY A 136 19.57 9.54 -4.58
CA GLY A 136 19.70 9.54 -6.04
C GLY A 136 20.20 10.88 -6.55
N PRO A 137 20.64 10.91 -7.81
CA PRO A 137 21.27 12.09 -8.39
C PRO A 137 20.27 13.24 -8.56
N SER A 138 20.83 14.43 -8.82
CA SER A 138 20.06 15.63 -9.13
C SER A 138 19.21 15.44 -10.41
N PRO A 139 18.13 16.24 -10.60
CA PRO A 139 17.30 16.15 -11.80
C PRO A 139 18.06 16.16 -13.14
N SER A 140 19.16 16.93 -13.24
CA SER A 140 19.96 17.09 -14.47
C SER A 140 20.85 15.90 -14.79
N GLN A 141 21.18 15.08 -13.78
CA GLN A 141 22.03 13.89 -13.93
C GLN A 141 21.23 12.62 -14.25
N ARG A 142 19.90 12.72 -14.38
CA ARG A 142 19.02 11.60 -14.75
C ARG A 142 18.87 11.54 -16.26
N THR A 143 19.53 10.57 -16.86
CA THR A 143 19.62 10.40 -18.31
C THR A 143 18.47 9.62 -18.90
N ILE A 144 17.87 8.69 -18.14
CA ILE A 144 16.75 7.87 -18.61
C ILE A 144 15.44 8.64 -18.41
N LEU A 145 14.62 8.76 -19.46
CA LEU A 145 13.31 9.43 -19.33
C LEU A 145 12.36 8.56 -18.51
N VAL A 146 12.17 7.31 -18.91
CA VAL A 146 11.20 6.39 -18.32
C VAL A 146 11.85 5.04 -18.03
N PHE A 147 11.56 4.48 -16.87
CA PHE A 147 12.00 3.13 -16.52
C PHE A 147 10.90 2.26 -15.94
N PHE A 148 10.92 0.99 -16.33
CA PHE A 148 10.18 -0.10 -15.72
C PHE A 148 10.98 -1.40 -15.80
N SER A 149 10.99 -2.16 -14.71
CA SER A 149 11.32 -3.58 -14.78
C SER A 149 10.48 -4.44 -13.83
N GLY A 150 10.07 -5.61 -14.31
CA GLY A 150 9.33 -6.62 -13.56
C GLY A 150 8.73 -7.70 -14.46
N GLY A 151 8.31 -8.84 -13.89
CA GLY A 151 7.69 -9.93 -14.66
C GLY A 151 6.29 -9.60 -15.22
N LEU A 152 5.79 -10.48 -16.10
CA LEU A 152 4.41 -10.47 -16.58
C LEU A 152 3.45 -10.72 -15.41
N HIS A 153 2.62 -9.74 -15.09
CA HIS A 153 1.71 -9.78 -13.94
C HIS A 153 0.59 -8.76 -14.12
N GLY A 154 -0.66 -9.21 -14.02
CA GLY A 154 -1.83 -8.38 -14.26
C GLY A 154 -2.04 -7.99 -15.73
N PRO A 155 -3.17 -7.32 -16.04
CA PRO A 155 -3.57 -7.01 -17.42
C PRO A 155 -2.79 -5.84 -18.05
N ILE A 156 -2.14 -4.99 -17.24
CA ILE A 156 -1.49 -3.76 -17.70
C ILE A 156 -0.09 -4.03 -18.28
N ARG A 157 0.67 -4.94 -17.66
CA ARG A 157 2.07 -5.20 -18.07
C ARG A 157 2.21 -5.80 -19.48
N PRO A 158 1.33 -6.72 -19.95
CA PRO A 158 1.35 -7.17 -21.34
C PRO A 158 1.31 -6.02 -22.35
N VAL A 159 0.38 -5.06 -22.17
CA VAL A 159 0.25 -3.86 -23.01
C VAL A 159 1.52 -3.00 -22.92
N LEU A 160 2.09 -2.86 -21.71
CA LEU A 160 3.32 -2.11 -21.53
C LEU A 160 4.51 -2.73 -22.28
N PHE A 161 4.68 -4.05 -22.20
CA PHE A 161 5.74 -4.75 -22.93
C PHE A 161 5.53 -4.70 -24.43
N GLU A 162 4.30 -4.95 -24.89
CA GLU A 162 3.97 -4.88 -26.30
C GLU A 162 4.36 -3.54 -26.91
N HIS A 163 4.17 -2.42 -26.21
CA HIS A 163 4.46 -1.10 -26.77
C HIS A 163 5.88 -0.57 -26.54
N TRP A 164 6.59 -1.03 -25.51
CA TRP A 164 7.83 -0.35 -25.09
C TRP A 164 9.03 -1.28 -24.82
N GLU A 165 8.85 -2.60 -24.74
CA GLU A 165 9.95 -3.53 -24.47
C GLU A 165 11.00 -3.50 -25.60
N ASN A 166 12.19 -2.97 -25.30
CA ASN A 166 13.31 -2.82 -26.25
C ASN A 166 12.98 -2.00 -27.51
N LYS A 167 12.08 -1.01 -27.42
CA LYS A 167 11.62 -0.22 -28.58
C LYS A 167 12.13 1.22 -28.65
N ASP A 168 12.67 1.77 -27.56
CA ASP A 168 13.08 3.18 -27.49
C ASP A 168 14.20 3.38 -26.46
N GLU A 169 15.20 4.20 -26.79
CA GLU A 169 16.37 4.43 -25.92
C GLU A 169 16.04 5.23 -24.65
N ASP A 170 15.05 6.12 -24.71
CA ASP A 170 14.62 6.93 -23.57
C ASP A 170 13.61 6.20 -22.67
N VAL A 171 12.92 5.18 -23.22
CA VAL A 171 11.89 4.40 -22.52
C VAL A 171 12.35 2.97 -22.28
N GLN A 172 12.96 2.77 -21.10
CA GLN A 172 13.60 1.54 -20.70
C GLN A 172 12.60 0.60 -19.99
N VAL A 173 11.94 -0.26 -20.75
CA VAL A 173 10.97 -1.25 -20.24
C VAL A 173 11.54 -2.66 -20.40
N HIS A 174 11.70 -3.38 -19.28
CA HIS A 174 12.39 -4.68 -19.24
C HIS A 174 11.63 -5.73 -18.43
N ARG A 175 11.39 -6.93 -18.96
CA ARG A 175 10.87 -8.04 -18.13
C ARG A 175 11.85 -8.45 -17.04
N HIS A 176 13.11 -8.59 -17.41
CA HIS A 176 14.23 -8.88 -16.52
C HIS A 176 15.41 -8.00 -16.93
N LEU A 177 16.10 -7.45 -15.93
CA LEU A 177 17.30 -6.68 -16.22
C LEU A 177 18.45 -7.60 -16.63
N PRO A 178 19.32 -7.17 -17.56
CA PRO A 178 20.55 -7.89 -17.87
C PRO A 178 21.42 -8.12 -16.64
N LYS A 179 22.19 -9.21 -16.64
CA LYS A 179 23.12 -9.54 -15.55
C LYS A 179 24.11 -8.39 -15.34
N GLY A 180 24.29 -7.97 -14.09
CA GLY A 180 25.19 -6.86 -13.72
C GLY A 180 24.54 -5.47 -13.74
N VAL A 181 23.33 -5.32 -14.27
CA VAL A 181 22.59 -4.05 -14.22
C VAL A 181 21.86 -3.92 -12.88
N SER A 182 22.13 -2.82 -12.17
CA SER A 182 21.50 -2.55 -10.88
C SER A 182 20.08 -2.00 -11.05
N TYR A 183 19.08 -2.70 -10.52
CA TYR A 183 17.68 -2.24 -10.48
C TYR A 183 17.53 -0.85 -9.83
N TYR A 184 18.08 -0.68 -8.62
CA TYR A 184 18.04 0.62 -7.94
C TYR A 184 18.92 1.67 -8.63
N GLY A 185 19.97 1.26 -9.35
CA GLY A 185 20.74 2.14 -10.23
C GLY A 185 19.87 2.72 -11.35
N MET A 186 19.12 1.87 -12.05
CA MET A 186 18.19 2.28 -13.11
C MET A 186 17.10 3.22 -12.58
N LEU A 187 16.48 2.89 -11.44
CA LEU A 187 15.50 3.77 -10.78
C LEU A 187 16.10 5.16 -10.46
N LYS A 188 17.31 5.21 -9.89
CA LYS A 188 17.99 6.46 -9.53
C LYS A 188 18.36 7.30 -10.75
N SER A 189 18.70 6.66 -11.87
CA SER A 189 19.06 7.34 -13.13
C SER A 189 17.85 7.78 -13.96
N SER A 190 16.62 7.39 -13.57
CA SER A 190 15.40 7.64 -14.33
C SER A 190 14.63 8.85 -13.84
N LYS A 191 14.02 9.62 -14.75
CA LYS A 191 13.15 10.75 -14.40
C LYS A 191 11.78 10.26 -13.93
N PHE A 192 11.18 9.34 -14.68
CA PHE A 192 9.87 8.78 -14.44
C PHE A 192 9.92 7.26 -14.28
N CYS A 193 9.20 6.71 -13.30
CA CYS A 193 9.20 5.28 -13.01
C CYS A 193 7.79 4.72 -13.06
N ILE A 194 7.54 3.80 -13.99
CA ILE A 194 6.19 3.24 -14.19
C ILE A 194 5.85 2.34 -13.01
N CYS A 195 4.68 2.55 -12.44
CA CYS A 195 4.10 1.78 -11.35
C CYS A 195 2.76 1.22 -11.84
N PRO A 196 2.78 0.15 -12.66
CA PRO A 196 1.55 -0.46 -13.14
C PRO A 196 0.94 -1.36 -12.06
N SER A 197 -0.37 -1.29 -11.86
CA SER A 197 -1.09 -2.27 -11.03
C SER A 197 -1.01 -3.67 -11.65
N GLY A 198 -0.98 -4.68 -10.78
CA GLY A 198 -0.94 -6.10 -11.15
C GLY A 198 -2.30 -6.78 -10.99
N TYR A 199 -2.29 -8.10 -10.77
CA TYR A 199 -3.44 -8.80 -10.18
C TYR A 199 -3.70 -8.26 -8.78
N GLU A 200 -2.65 -8.20 -7.97
CA GLU A 200 -2.60 -7.33 -6.80
C GLU A 200 -2.34 -5.89 -7.25
N VAL A 201 -3.13 -4.94 -6.73
CA VAL A 201 -2.99 -3.54 -7.15
C VAL A 201 -1.82 -2.83 -6.47
N ALA A 202 -1.40 -3.34 -5.30
CA ALA A 202 -0.25 -2.85 -4.57
C ALA A 202 1.06 -3.27 -5.24
N SER A 203 2.10 -2.44 -5.08
CA SER A 203 3.45 -2.82 -5.49
C SER A 203 4.48 -2.01 -4.72
N PRO A 204 5.60 -2.62 -4.29
CA PRO A 204 6.68 -1.90 -3.62
C PRO A 204 7.28 -0.80 -4.50
N ARG A 205 7.19 -0.96 -5.83
CA ARG A 205 7.78 -0.04 -6.82
C ARG A 205 7.31 1.41 -6.66
N LEU A 206 6.08 1.61 -6.22
CA LEU A 206 5.57 2.95 -5.92
C LEU A 206 6.40 3.62 -4.83
N VAL A 207 6.77 2.88 -3.78
CA VAL A 207 7.64 3.37 -2.69
C VAL A 207 9.09 3.47 -3.15
N GLU A 208 9.59 2.49 -3.90
CA GLU A 208 10.96 2.50 -4.41
C GLU A 208 11.22 3.70 -5.34
N ALA A 209 10.24 4.10 -6.15
CA ALA A 209 10.30 5.32 -6.95
C ALA A 209 10.45 6.57 -6.07
N LEU A 210 9.66 6.68 -4.99
CA LEU A 210 9.77 7.78 -4.03
C LEU A 210 11.12 7.79 -3.30
N TYR A 211 11.61 6.62 -2.88
CA TYR A 211 12.92 6.47 -2.23
C TYR A 211 14.06 6.93 -3.11
N THR A 212 14.02 6.53 -4.38
CA THR A 212 15.03 6.87 -5.37
C THR A 212 14.85 8.25 -5.98
N GLY A 213 13.81 9.00 -5.59
CA GLY A 213 13.48 10.31 -6.16
C GLY A 213 13.06 10.28 -7.63
N CYS A 214 12.63 9.13 -8.13
CA CYS A 214 12.01 8.98 -9.43
C CYS A 214 10.53 9.37 -9.35
N VAL A 215 10.01 10.17 -10.30
CA VAL A 215 8.59 10.57 -10.27
C VAL A 215 7.72 9.36 -10.66
N PRO A 216 6.80 8.90 -9.78
CA PRO A 216 5.96 7.75 -10.11
C PRO A 216 5.02 8.05 -11.29
N VAL A 217 4.95 7.13 -12.24
CA VAL A 217 3.96 7.11 -13.33
C VAL A 217 2.98 5.98 -13.02
N LEU A 218 1.81 6.35 -12.53
CA LEU A 218 0.77 5.44 -12.08
C LEU A 218 -0.06 5.00 -13.29
N ILE A 219 -0.12 3.68 -13.52
CA ILE A 219 -0.99 3.06 -14.51
C ILE A 219 -1.82 2.02 -13.77
N LYS A 220 -3.01 2.42 -13.35
CA LYS A 220 -3.83 1.65 -12.42
C LYS A 220 -5.30 1.73 -12.80
N ASP A 221 -6.03 0.66 -12.52
CA ASP A 221 -7.49 0.66 -12.48
C ASP A 221 -7.92 0.31 -11.05
N HIS A 222 -8.92 1.01 -10.53
CA HIS A 222 -9.55 0.75 -9.21
C HIS A 222 -8.64 0.80 -7.95
N TYR A 223 -7.34 1.02 -8.10
CA TYR A 223 -6.42 1.14 -6.96
C TYR A 223 -6.52 2.49 -6.25
N VAL A 224 -6.78 2.46 -4.95
CA VAL A 224 -6.75 3.63 -4.08
C VAL A 224 -5.34 3.80 -3.54
N LEU A 225 -4.70 4.91 -3.89
CA LEU A 225 -3.29 5.13 -3.56
C LEU A 225 -3.09 5.29 -2.04
N PRO A 226 -1.93 4.85 -1.52
CA PRO A 226 -1.65 4.97 -0.10
C PRO A 226 -1.79 6.40 0.42
N PHE A 227 -2.49 6.55 1.54
CA PHE A 227 -2.73 7.83 2.20
C PHE A 227 -3.37 8.90 1.31
N SER A 228 -4.18 8.53 0.31
CA SER A 228 -4.85 9.48 -0.57
C SER A 228 -5.85 10.42 0.14
N ASP A 229 -6.21 10.09 1.38
CA ASP A 229 -6.98 10.92 2.29
C ASP A 229 -6.18 12.08 2.90
N VAL A 230 -4.84 12.02 2.84
CA VAL A 230 -3.94 13.05 3.37
C VAL A 230 -3.05 13.64 2.26
N LEU A 231 -2.63 12.82 1.30
CA LEU A 231 -1.66 13.18 0.26
C LEU A 231 -2.34 13.42 -1.08
N ASN A 232 -2.10 14.59 -1.67
CA ASN A 232 -2.48 14.87 -3.06
C ASN A 232 -1.44 14.31 -4.03
N TRP A 233 -1.64 13.06 -4.47
CA TRP A 233 -0.76 12.35 -5.40
C TRP A 233 -0.48 13.12 -6.70
N LYS A 234 -1.46 13.86 -7.25
CA LYS A 234 -1.31 14.67 -8.47
C LYS A 234 -0.18 15.71 -8.38
N MET A 235 0.26 16.04 -7.17
CA MET A 235 1.30 17.02 -6.94
C MET A 235 2.72 16.47 -7.14
N PHE A 236 2.89 15.14 -7.15
CA PHE A 236 4.19 14.48 -7.20
C PHE A 236 4.24 13.17 -8.02
N SER A 237 3.13 12.76 -8.65
CA SER A 237 3.06 11.64 -9.59
C SER A 237 2.32 12.02 -10.87
N VAL A 238 2.51 11.24 -11.92
CA VAL A 238 1.74 11.32 -13.18
C VAL A 238 0.82 10.12 -13.24
N GLU A 239 -0.44 10.30 -13.59
CA GLU A 239 -1.39 9.20 -13.82
C GLU A 239 -1.65 9.07 -15.33
N ILE A 240 -1.44 7.87 -15.87
CA ILE A 240 -1.65 7.56 -17.29
C ILE A 240 -2.64 6.40 -17.37
N PRO A 241 -3.81 6.59 -18.00
CA PRO A 241 -4.76 5.50 -18.26
C PRO A 241 -4.14 4.41 -19.13
N VAL A 242 -4.57 3.14 -18.98
CA VAL A 242 -4.06 1.99 -19.75
C VAL A 242 -4.11 2.25 -21.27
N LYS A 243 -5.21 2.81 -21.77
CA LYS A 243 -5.39 3.18 -23.20
C LYS A 243 -4.36 4.17 -23.74
N ASN A 244 -3.67 4.90 -22.86
CA ASN A 244 -2.67 5.91 -23.21
C ASN A 244 -1.23 5.38 -23.11
N ILE A 245 -1.01 4.10 -22.76
CA ILE A 245 0.31 3.46 -22.78
C ILE A 245 1.05 3.71 -24.11
N PRO A 246 0.44 3.57 -25.30
CA PRO A 246 1.13 3.85 -26.57
C PRO A 246 1.66 5.29 -26.68
N ASN A 247 1.03 6.24 -26.00
CA ASN A 247 1.38 7.66 -26.02
C ASN A 247 2.23 8.09 -24.81
N LEU A 248 2.70 7.16 -23.99
CA LEU A 248 3.36 7.43 -22.71
C LEU A 248 4.55 8.39 -22.84
N LYS A 249 5.47 8.14 -23.78
CA LYS A 249 6.63 9.03 -24.03
C LYS A 249 6.17 10.45 -24.37
N LYS A 250 5.21 10.59 -25.29
CA LYS A 250 4.66 11.89 -25.72
C LYS A 250 4.08 12.65 -24.53
N ILE A 251 3.25 12.00 -23.71
CA ILE A 251 2.63 12.61 -22.52
C ILE A 251 3.70 13.11 -21.55
N LEU A 252 4.68 12.27 -21.23
CA LEU A 252 5.73 12.63 -20.26
C LEU A 252 6.66 13.74 -20.78
N MET A 253 6.91 13.79 -22.09
CA MET A 253 7.69 14.86 -22.72
C MET A 253 6.96 16.22 -22.73
N THR A 254 5.64 16.26 -22.60
CA THR A 254 4.90 17.53 -22.44
C THR A 254 5.13 18.20 -21.07
N ILE A 255 5.63 17.44 -20.09
CA ILE A 255 5.90 17.95 -18.75
C ILE A 255 7.19 18.75 -18.80
N SER A 256 7.06 20.08 -18.66
CA SER A 256 8.23 20.96 -18.61
C SER A 256 9.24 20.56 -17.52
N THR A 257 10.52 20.81 -17.76
CA THR A 257 11.59 20.58 -16.77
C THR A 257 11.28 21.22 -15.41
N ARG A 258 10.71 22.44 -15.41
CA ARG A 258 10.29 23.13 -14.18
C ARG A 258 9.23 22.34 -13.41
N GLN A 259 8.23 21.82 -14.13
CA GLN A 259 7.18 21.01 -13.51
C GLN A 259 7.73 19.68 -12.98
N TYR A 260 8.56 18.99 -13.76
CA TYR A 260 9.22 17.75 -13.34
C TYR A 260 10.04 17.95 -12.05
N ILE A 261 10.88 19.00 -11.99
CA ILE A 261 11.67 19.32 -10.80
C ILE A 261 10.75 19.59 -9.59
N ARG A 262 9.62 20.27 -9.80
CA ARG A 262 8.63 20.53 -8.75
C ARG A 262 8.01 19.23 -8.22
N MET A 263 7.61 18.33 -9.11
CA MET A 263 7.06 17.02 -8.74
C MET A 263 8.08 16.19 -7.96
N GLN A 264 9.33 16.13 -8.44
CA GLN A 264 10.41 15.40 -7.79
C GLN A 264 10.70 15.94 -6.38
N ARG A 265 10.80 17.26 -6.22
CA ARG A 265 11.03 17.90 -4.90
C ARG A 265 9.92 17.56 -3.92
N ARG A 266 8.66 17.61 -4.36
CA ARG A 266 7.50 17.22 -3.54
C ARG A 266 7.54 15.75 -3.18
N GLY A 267 7.84 14.86 -4.13
CA GLY A 267 8.06 13.43 -3.90
C GLY A 267 9.10 13.16 -2.81
N LYS A 268 10.23 13.88 -2.85
CA LYS A 268 11.29 13.80 -1.82
C LYS A 268 10.81 14.28 -0.45
N GLN A 269 9.97 15.31 -0.38
CA GLN A 269 9.41 15.81 0.89
C GLN A 269 8.42 14.83 1.52
N ILE A 270 7.54 14.24 0.70
CA ILE A 270 6.52 13.29 1.19
C ILE A 270 7.09 11.89 1.45
N ARG A 271 8.28 11.58 0.93
CA ARG A 271 8.97 10.28 1.09
C ARG A 271 8.95 9.77 2.52
N ARG A 272 9.17 10.64 3.52
CA ARG A 272 9.15 10.30 4.94
C ARG A 272 7.89 9.54 5.37
N HIS A 273 6.74 9.81 4.74
CA HIS A 273 5.45 9.17 5.00
C HIS A 273 5.39 7.70 4.58
N PHE A 274 6.38 7.24 3.81
CA PHE A 274 6.51 5.89 3.32
C PHE A 274 7.68 5.16 3.96
N GLU A 275 8.48 5.82 4.81
CA GLU A 275 9.64 5.23 5.46
C GLU A 275 9.20 4.36 6.65
N LEU A 276 9.70 3.12 6.72
CA LEU A 276 9.53 2.24 7.87
C LEU A 276 10.71 2.43 8.82
N ASN A 277 10.50 3.12 9.94
CA ASN A 277 11.52 3.36 10.97
C ASN A 277 11.28 2.47 12.19
N LEU A 278 12.38 2.01 12.82
CA LEU A 278 12.38 1.25 14.06
C LEU A 278 13.40 1.92 15.01
N PRO A 279 12.97 2.67 16.05
CA PRO A 279 11.59 2.97 16.43
C PRO A 279 10.88 3.95 15.45
N PRO A 280 9.54 3.98 15.44
CA PRO A 280 8.76 4.87 14.59
C PRO A 280 9.10 6.34 14.82
N LYS A 281 9.20 7.10 13.73
CA LYS A 281 9.45 8.55 13.74
C LYS A 281 8.19 9.31 13.36
N ARG A 282 8.02 10.53 13.90
CA ARG A 282 6.89 11.39 13.54
C ARG A 282 6.75 11.48 12.02
N TYR A 283 5.53 11.29 11.54
CA TYR A 283 5.15 11.31 10.11
C TYR A 283 5.60 10.12 9.28
N ASP A 284 6.18 9.07 9.86
CA ASP A 284 6.52 7.86 9.12
C ASP A 284 5.31 6.99 8.79
N VAL A 285 5.52 5.88 8.08
CA VAL A 285 4.43 5.00 7.63
C VAL A 285 3.55 4.52 8.78
N PHE A 286 4.13 4.23 9.95
CA PHE A 286 3.38 3.80 11.12
C PHE A 286 2.44 4.90 11.61
N HIS A 287 2.94 6.13 11.77
CA HIS A 287 2.12 7.26 12.19
C HIS A 287 1.06 7.64 11.15
N MET A 288 1.38 7.51 9.85
CA MET A 288 0.42 7.76 8.78
C MET A 288 -0.73 6.75 8.79
N ILE A 289 -0.44 5.46 9.02
CA ILE A 289 -1.47 4.43 9.20
C ILE A 289 -2.37 4.78 10.39
N LEU A 290 -1.79 5.08 11.57
CA LEU A 290 -2.57 5.43 12.75
C LEU A 290 -3.43 6.68 12.54
N HIS A 291 -2.89 7.68 11.84
CA HIS A 291 -3.63 8.88 11.50
C HIS A 291 -4.82 8.57 10.57
N SER A 292 -4.63 7.76 9.53
CA SER A 292 -5.73 7.36 8.65
C SER A 292 -6.77 6.51 9.39
N VAL A 293 -6.37 5.59 10.28
CA VAL A 293 -7.32 4.85 11.15
C VAL A 293 -8.11 5.82 12.05
N TRP A 294 -7.45 6.80 12.65
CA TRP A 294 -8.10 7.83 13.46
C TRP A 294 -9.16 8.60 12.67
N LEU A 295 -8.88 8.97 11.42
CA LEU A 295 -9.85 9.66 10.57
C LEU A 295 -11.12 8.82 10.31
N ARG A 296 -11.00 7.49 10.23
CA ARG A 296 -12.14 6.59 9.95
C ARG A 296 -13.03 6.40 11.16
N ARG A 297 -12.45 6.47 12.35
CA ARG A 297 -13.20 6.46 13.62
C ARG A 297 -14.17 7.64 13.73
N LEU A 298 -13.87 8.80 13.15
CA LEU A 298 -14.74 9.99 13.25
C LEU A 298 -16.13 9.79 12.63
N ASN A 299 -16.30 8.78 11.76
CA ASN A 299 -17.54 8.51 11.05
C ASN A 299 -18.36 7.34 11.64
N VAL A 300 -18.02 6.86 12.85
CA VAL A 300 -18.69 5.70 13.48
C VAL A 300 -19.83 6.17 14.39
N GLN A 301 -21.05 5.68 14.14
CA GLN A 301 -22.16 5.76 15.08
C GLN A 301 -22.11 4.57 16.05
N LEU A 302 -22.17 4.85 17.36
CA LEU A 302 -22.22 3.82 18.39
C LEU A 302 -23.68 3.43 18.66
N HIS A 303 -24.01 2.15 18.52
CA HIS A 303 -25.33 1.67 18.88
C HIS A 303 -25.52 1.73 20.41
N GLY A 304 -26.54 2.45 20.86
CA GLY A 304 -26.94 2.46 22.27
C GLY A 304 -26.47 3.65 23.12
N MET A 305 -25.78 4.64 22.55
CA MET A 305 -25.66 5.95 23.21
C MET A 305 -26.83 6.83 22.78
N ARG A 306 -27.81 7.03 23.68
CA ARG A 306 -28.69 8.20 23.59
C ARG A 306 -27.79 9.41 23.79
N ASP A 307 -27.83 10.36 22.86
CA ASP A 307 -27.23 11.68 23.09
C ASP A 307 -27.79 12.25 24.41
N PRO A 308 -26.94 12.85 25.26
CA PRO A 308 -27.37 13.46 26.52
C PRO A 308 -28.34 14.63 26.32
#